data_AF-A0A1V3WZH2-F1
#
_entry.id   AF-A0A1V3WZH2-F1
#
_cell.length_a   1.000
_cell.length_b   1.000
_cell.length_c   1.000
_cell.angle_alpha   90.00
_cell.angle_beta   90.00
_cell.angle_gamma   90.00
#
_symmetry.space_group_name_H-M   'P 1'
#
loop_
_entity.id
_entity.type
_entity.pdbx_description
1 polymer ?
#
loop_
_entity_poly.entity_id
_entity_poly.type
_entity_poly.pdbx_seq_one_letter_code
_entity_poly.pdbx_strand_id
1 'polypeptide(L)'
;MMNLDEMAPHVAEMVRIVNLIGARGRARDLQVSLPRNLAHWPGMLVLYYTALQPLHDNGSLLAAIDAVIADGRRRGHAVSGALGNTGLPDTETATAIRDSLENLVPNAMARMIPVVSLLLRLLPRETDNAR
;
A
#
# COMPACT_ATOMS: atom_id res chain seq x y z
N MET A 1 -14.30 4.69 7.57
CA MET A 1 -13.21 5.47 6.95
C MET A 1 -13.84 6.72 6.41
N MET A 2 -13.31 7.91 6.73
CA MET A 2 -13.93 9.19 6.37
C MET A 2 -13.97 9.36 4.85
N ASN A 3 -15.10 9.82 4.32
CA ASN A 3 -15.25 10.14 2.90
C ASN A 3 -14.56 11.47 2.60
N LEU A 4 -14.17 11.69 1.33
CA LEU A 4 -13.37 12.88 0.96
C LEU A 4 -14.15 14.20 1.12
N ASP A 5 -15.46 14.16 0.95
CA ASP A 5 -16.39 15.28 1.11
C ASP A 5 -16.63 15.67 2.58
N GLU A 6 -16.35 14.76 3.51
CA GLU A 6 -16.39 15.01 4.96
C GLU A 6 -15.09 15.67 5.49
N MET A 7 -14.04 15.74 4.66
CA MET A 7 -12.75 16.29 5.06
C MET A 7 -12.68 17.80 4.75
N ALA A 8 -11.90 18.53 5.55
CA ALA A 8 -11.48 19.87 5.16
C ALA A 8 -10.79 19.81 3.77
N PRO A 9 -11.02 20.78 2.85
CA PRO A 9 -10.56 20.67 1.46
C PRO A 9 -9.06 20.39 1.32
N HIS A 10 -8.23 21.01 2.17
CA HIS A 10 -6.78 20.81 2.17
C HIS A 10 -6.37 19.39 2.64
N VAL A 11 -7.15 18.77 3.53
CA VAL A 11 -6.92 17.38 3.97
C VAL A 11 -7.33 16.41 2.86
N ALA A 12 -8.49 16.62 2.23
CA ALA A 12 -8.91 15.81 1.08
C ALA A 12 -7.87 15.85 -0.04
N GLU A 13 -7.31 17.03 -0.31
CA GLU A 13 -6.27 17.19 -1.30
C GLU A 13 -4.99 16.46 -0.93
N MET A 14 -4.54 16.59 0.31
CA MET A 14 -3.38 15.85 0.79
C MET A 14 -3.59 14.33 0.70
N VAL A 15 -4.78 13.83 1.04
CA VAL A 15 -5.14 12.41 0.88
C VAL A 15 -5.00 11.95 -0.57
N ARG A 16 -5.44 12.75 -1.55
CA ARG A 16 -5.28 12.44 -2.98
C ARG A 16 -3.81 12.43 -3.38
N ILE A 17 -3.05 13.44 -2.98
CA ILE A 17 -1.62 13.55 -3.27
C ILE A 17 -0.87 12.33 -2.76
N VAL A 18 -1.00 11.99 -1.48
CA VAL A 18 -0.26 10.86 -0.91
C VAL A 18 -0.76 9.50 -1.42
N ASN A 19 -2.01 9.41 -1.88
CA ASN A 19 -2.52 8.21 -2.54
C ASN A 19 -1.84 7.94 -3.89
N LEU A 20 -1.32 8.97 -4.56
CA LEU A 20 -0.61 8.81 -5.83
C LEU A 20 0.87 8.42 -5.62
N ILE A 21 1.42 8.62 -4.44
CA ILE A 21 2.79 8.22 -4.12
C ILE A 21 2.93 6.69 -4.26
N GLY A 22 3.90 6.28 -5.08
CA GLY A 22 4.13 4.87 -5.41
C GLY A 22 3.10 4.25 -6.37
N ALA A 23 2.16 5.04 -6.91
CA ALA A 23 1.17 4.57 -7.87
C ALA A 23 1.71 4.62 -9.33
N ARG A 24 1.51 3.55 -10.10
CA ARG A 24 1.75 3.49 -11.54
C ARG A 24 0.66 2.71 -12.26
N GLY A 25 0.39 3.06 -13.52
CA GLY A 25 -0.67 2.42 -14.31
C GLY A 25 -2.01 2.41 -13.57
N ARG A 26 -2.66 1.23 -13.50
CA ARG A 26 -3.95 1.02 -12.83
C ARG A 26 -3.97 1.39 -11.35
N ALA A 27 -2.81 1.41 -10.67
CA ALA A 27 -2.75 1.82 -9.28
C ALA A 27 -3.10 3.30 -9.05
N ARG A 28 -3.03 4.14 -10.09
CA ARG A 28 -3.40 5.57 -10.00
C ARG A 28 -4.88 5.79 -9.79
N ASP A 29 -5.71 4.85 -10.24
CA ASP A 29 -7.16 4.89 -10.11
C ASP A 29 -7.65 4.24 -8.79
N LEU A 30 -6.73 3.67 -8.00
CA LEU A 30 -7.05 2.98 -6.76
C LEU A 30 -6.73 3.84 -5.54
N GLN A 31 -7.76 4.04 -4.72
CA GLN A 31 -7.63 4.67 -3.41
C GLN A 31 -7.33 3.61 -2.33
N VAL A 32 -6.08 3.56 -1.85
CA VAL A 32 -5.73 2.76 -0.67
C VAL A 32 -6.34 3.37 0.60
N SER A 33 -6.60 2.51 1.59
CA SER A 33 -7.28 2.89 2.83
C SER A 33 -6.42 3.77 3.75
N LEU A 34 -5.09 3.56 3.76
CA LEU A 34 -4.21 4.23 4.71
C LEU A 34 -4.28 5.77 4.64
N PRO A 35 -4.13 6.45 3.49
CA PRO A 35 -4.30 7.91 3.40
C PRO A 35 -5.61 8.41 4.00
N ARG A 36 -6.75 7.78 3.68
CA ARG A 36 -8.06 8.19 4.23
C ARG A 36 -8.15 7.95 5.73
N ASN A 37 -7.53 6.90 6.25
CA ASN A 37 -7.47 6.68 7.71
C ASN A 37 -6.60 7.74 8.40
N LEU A 38 -5.49 8.16 7.78
CA LEU A 38 -4.62 9.21 8.31
C LEU A 38 -5.22 10.62 8.25
N ALA A 39 -6.37 10.82 7.59
CA ALA A 39 -7.06 12.10 7.58
C ALA A 39 -7.50 12.57 8.98
N HIS A 40 -7.65 11.65 9.95
CA HIS A 40 -7.89 12.00 11.37
C HIS A 40 -6.67 12.64 12.04
N TRP A 41 -5.48 12.46 11.46
CA TRP A 41 -4.22 13.02 11.93
C TRP A 41 -3.46 13.67 10.76
N PRO A 42 -3.86 14.87 10.31
CA PRO A 42 -3.27 15.51 9.12
C PRO A 42 -1.75 15.63 9.14
N GLY A 43 -1.13 15.76 10.33
CA GLY A 43 0.33 15.72 10.47
C GLY A 43 0.98 14.42 9.96
N MET A 44 0.29 13.28 10.09
CA MET A 44 0.76 12.00 9.53
C MET A 44 0.69 11.96 8.00
N LEU A 45 -0.24 12.69 7.37
CA LEU A 45 -0.26 12.85 5.92
C LEU A 45 0.94 13.67 5.43
N VAL A 46 1.32 14.71 6.17
CA VAL A 46 2.53 15.49 5.88
C VAL A 46 3.79 14.63 6.06
N LEU A 47 3.86 13.82 7.12
CA LEU A 47 4.96 12.86 7.31
C LEU A 47 5.03 11.85 6.16
N TYR A 48 3.87 11.31 5.75
CA TYR A 48 3.78 10.43 4.59
C TYR A 48 4.37 11.09 3.35
N TYR A 49 3.91 12.29 3.02
CA TYR A 49 4.37 13.04 1.85
C TYR A 49 5.87 13.30 1.91
N THR A 50 6.34 13.93 2.98
CA THR A 50 7.75 14.34 3.15
C THR A 50 8.72 13.17 3.11
N ALA A 51 8.37 12.03 3.71
CA ALA A 51 9.22 10.85 3.72
C ALA A 51 9.27 10.11 2.37
N LEU A 52 8.13 10.04 1.67
CA LEU A 52 7.99 9.13 0.52
C LEU A 52 8.07 9.82 -0.83
N GLN A 53 7.76 11.12 -0.93
CA GLN A 53 7.82 11.86 -2.19
C GLN A 53 9.23 11.82 -2.82
N PRO A 54 10.34 12.06 -2.09
CA PRO A 54 11.68 12.00 -2.70
C PRO A 54 12.03 10.61 -3.22
N LEU A 55 11.58 9.56 -2.52
CA LEU A 55 11.79 8.15 -2.93
C LEU A 55 10.90 7.75 -4.12
N HIS A 56 9.72 8.37 -4.24
CA HIS A 56 8.88 8.22 -5.41
C HIS A 56 9.55 8.87 -6.63
N ASP A 57 9.99 10.12 -6.48
CA ASP A 57 10.56 10.93 -7.56
C ASP A 57 11.86 10.32 -8.11
N ASN A 58 12.71 9.78 -7.22
CA ASN A 58 13.95 9.12 -7.64
C ASN A 58 13.79 7.63 -8.02
N GLY A 59 12.57 7.10 -7.99
CA GLY A 59 12.25 5.72 -8.37
C GLY A 59 12.51 4.64 -7.32
N SER A 60 13.17 4.97 -6.19
CA SER A 60 13.51 3.99 -5.15
C SER A 60 12.28 3.31 -4.55
N LEU A 61 11.19 4.05 -4.36
CA LEU A 61 9.94 3.50 -3.85
C LEU A 61 9.34 2.50 -4.85
N LEU A 62 9.39 2.79 -6.15
CA LEU A 62 8.86 1.87 -7.17
C LEU A 62 9.70 0.58 -7.24
N ALA A 63 11.02 0.70 -7.16
CA ALA A 63 11.92 -0.45 -7.09
C ALA A 63 11.65 -1.32 -5.84
N ALA A 64 11.37 -0.70 -4.69
CA ALA A 64 11.00 -1.42 -3.47
C ALA A 64 9.66 -2.17 -3.62
N ILE A 65 8.67 -1.55 -4.28
CA ILE A 65 7.38 -2.20 -4.59
C ILE A 65 7.60 -3.41 -5.51
N ASP A 66 8.43 -3.28 -6.54
CA ASP A 66 8.79 -4.38 -7.44
C ASP A 66 9.46 -5.54 -6.69
N ALA A 67 10.38 -5.23 -5.78
CA ALA A 67 11.03 -6.23 -4.94
C ALA A 67 10.03 -6.97 -4.03
N VAL A 68 9.07 -6.25 -3.44
CA VAL A 68 8.00 -6.83 -2.62
C VAL A 68 7.10 -7.76 -3.44
N ILE A 69 6.72 -7.36 -4.66
CA ILE A 69 5.92 -8.22 -5.56
C ILE A 69 6.68 -9.51 -5.88
N ALA A 70 7.96 -9.39 -6.25
CA ALA A 70 8.79 -10.54 -6.58
C ALA A 70 8.97 -11.48 -5.37
N ASP A 71 9.23 -10.93 -4.18
CA ASP A 71 9.38 -11.71 -2.96
C ASP A 71 8.08 -12.37 -2.52
N GLY A 72 6.97 -11.64 -2.57
CA GLY A 72 5.63 -12.14 -2.28
C GLY A 72 5.25 -13.31 -3.19
N ARG A 73 5.53 -13.23 -4.50
CA ARG A 73 5.29 -14.34 -5.43
C ARG A 73 6.12 -15.58 -5.09
N ARG A 74 7.43 -15.41 -4.85
CA ARG A 74 8.32 -16.54 -4.50
C ARG A 74 7.88 -17.23 -3.21
N ARG A 75 7.64 -16.46 -2.14
CA ARG A 75 7.23 -17.01 -0.84
C ARG A 75 5.81 -17.55 -0.86
N GLY A 76 4.91 -16.88 -1.57
CA GLY A 76 3.51 -17.28 -1.71
C GLY A 76 3.38 -18.67 -2.31
N HIS A 77 4.13 -18.99 -3.37
CA HIS A 77 4.16 -20.34 -3.95
C HIS A 77 4.63 -21.42 -2.97
N ALA A 78 5.68 -21.14 -2.20
CA ALA A 78 6.18 -22.06 -1.20
C ALA A 78 5.14 -22.33 -0.09
N VAL A 79 4.49 -21.27 0.39
CA VAL A 79 3.47 -21.39 1.45
C VAL A 79 2.20 -22.06 0.94
N SER A 80 1.71 -21.69 -0.25
CA SER A 80 0.48 -22.28 -0.79
C SER A 80 0.59 -23.79 -0.99
N GLY A 81 1.78 -24.28 -1.39
CA GLY A 81 2.02 -25.72 -1.51
C GLY A 81 1.89 -26.48 -0.19
N ALA A 82 2.14 -25.82 0.94
CA ALA A 82 2.03 -26.41 2.28
C ALA A 82 0.60 -26.42 2.84
N LEU A 83 -0.33 -25.62 2.27
CA LEU A 83 -1.73 -25.54 2.73
C LEU A 83 -2.59 -26.73 2.29
N GLY A 84 -2.07 -27.60 1.42
CA GLY A 84 -2.80 -28.75 0.88
C GLY A 84 -3.77 -28.37 -0.25
N ASN A 85 -4.52 -29.36 -0.73
CA ASN A 85 -5.47 -29.17 -1.82
C ASN A 85 -6.81 -28.66 -1.28
N THR A 86 -7.18 -27.44 -1.66
CA THR A 86 -8.57 -27.00 -1.64
C THR A 86 -9.25 -27.47 -2.92
N GLY A 87 -10.56 -27.76 -2.90
CA GLY A 87 -11.32 -27.93 -4.14
C GLY A 87 -11.11 -26.73 -5.06
N LEU A 88 -11.02 -26.96 -6.38
CA LEU A 88 -10.89 -25.89 -7.35
C LEU A 88 -12.27 -25.31 -7.65
N PRO A 89 -12.42 -23.96 -7.71
CA PRO A 89 -13.62 -23.35 -8.23
C PRO A 89 -13.81 -23.67 -9.71
N ASP A 90 -15.02 -23.46 -10.23
CA ASP A 90 -15.28 -23.53 -11.67
C ASP A 90 -14.47 -22.47 -12.45
N THR A 91 -14.36 -22.65 -13.77
CA THR A 91 -13.52 -21.81 -14.64
C THR A 91 -13.91 -20.33 -14.62
N GLU A 92 -15.20 -20.01 -14.53
CA GLU A 92 -15.69 -18.63 -14.51
C GLU A 92 -15.25 -17.95 -13.20
N THR A 93 -15.54 -18.60 -12.08
CA THR A 93 -15.14 -18.15 -10.74
C THR A 93 -13.62 -18.02 -10.62
N ALA A 94 -12.85 -18.99 -11.13
CA ALA A 94 -11.39 -18.96 -11.11
C ALA A 94 -10.81 -17.76 -11.88
N THR A 95 -11.41 -17.43 -13.03
CA THR A 95 -11.00 -16.29 -13.85
C THR A 95 -11.30 -14.97 -13.14
N ALA A 96 -12.51 -14.81 -12.60
CA ALA A 96 -12.89 -13.61 -11.86
C ALA A 96 -12.01 -13.37 -10.61
N ILE A 97 -11.68 -14.44 -9.87
CA ILE A 97 -10.77 -14.36 -8.72
C ILE A 97 -9.37 -13.95 -9.18
N ARG A 98 -8.84 -14.56 -10.24
CA ARG A 98 -7.51 -14.23 -10.77
C ARG A 98 -7.44 -12.76 -11.16
N ASP A 99 -8.39 -12.27 -11.94
CA ASP A 99 -8.43 -10.87 -12.38
C ASP A 99 -8.50 -9.91 -11.19
N SER A 100 -9.33 -10.25 -10.19
CA SER A 100 -9.45 -9.46 -8.97
C SER A 100 -8.15 -9.39 -8.17
N LEU A 101 -7.48 -10.53 -7.99
CA LEU A 101 -6.22 -10.63 -7.24
C LEU A 101 -5.05 -10.00 -7.99
N GLU A 102 -4.96 -10.22 -9.30
CA GLU A 102 -3.95 -9.61 -10.16
C GLU A 102 -4.14 -8.10 -10.28
N ASN A 103 -5.35 -7.59 -10.09
CA ASN A 103 -5.59 -6.16 -9.95
C ASN A 103 -5.27 -5.64 -8.54
N LEU A 104 -5.68 -6.35 -7.48
CA LEU A 104 -5.56 -5.86 -6.10
C LEU A 104 -4.12 -5.91 -5.58
N VAL A 105 -3.45 -7.06 -5.74
CA VAL A 105 -2.17 -7.34 -5.07
C VAL A 105 -1.06 -6.38 -5.52
N PRO A 106 -0.74 -6.24 -6.82
CA PRO A 106 0.35 -5.38 -7.24
C PRO A 106 0.03 -3.89 -7.11
N ASN A 107 -1.25 -3.50 -7.24
CA ASN A 107 -1.63 -2.09 -7.31
C ASN A 107 -1.99 -1.47 -5.95
N ALA A 108 -2.43 -2.26 -4.97
CA ALA A 108 -2.79 -1.78 -3.64
C ALA A 108 -1.92 -2.41 -2.54
N MET A 109 -1.92 -3.73 -2.41
CA MET A 109 -1.29 -4.40 -1.25
C MET A 109 0.23 -4.28 -1.26
N ALA A 110 0.88 -4.63 -2.37
CA ALA A 110 2.33 -4.60 -2.49
C ALA A 110 2.90 -3.18 -2.31
N ARG A 111 2.13 -2.16 -2.73
CA ARG A 111 2.47 -0.75 -2.52
C ARG A 111 2.52 -0.36 -1.04
N MET A 112 1.60 -0.88 -0.24
CA MET A 112 1.48 -0.50 1.17
C MET A 112 2.55 -1.12 2.07
N ILE A 113 3.11 -2.28 1.70
CA ILE A 113 4.16 -2.93 2.49
C ILE A 113 5.39 -2.03 2.70
N PRO A 114 6.08 -1.50 1.66
CA PRO A 114 7.24 -0.65 1.86
C PRO A 114 6.87 0.72 2.45
N VAL A 115 5.71 1.28 2.09
CA VAL A 115 5.18 2.54 2.65
C VAL A 115 5.04 2.44 4.17
N VAL A 116 4.26 1.46 4.66
CA VAL A 116 4.02 1.28 6.09
C VAL A 116 5.31 0.94 6.82
N SER A 117 6.15 0.07 6.23
CA SER A 117 7.43 -0.32 6.83
C SER A 117 8.37 0.88 7.03
N LEU A 118 8.43 1.80 6.06
CA LEU A 118 9.24 3.01 6.20
C LEU A 118 8.66 3.97 7.23
N LEU A 119 7.34 4.21 7.20
CA LEU A 119 6.70 5.08 8.18
C LEU A 119 6.91 4.58 9.62
N LEU A 120 6.77 3.28 9.86
CA LEU A 120 7.05 2.68 11.17
C LEU A 120 8.52 2.84 11.60
N ARG A 121 9.47 2.79 10.66
CA ARG A 121 10.89 3.01 10.96
C ARG A 121 11.21 4.46 11.33
N LEU A 122 10.38 5.42 10.92
CA LEU A 122 10.54 6.84 11.22
C LEU A 122 9.91 7.24 12.56
N LEU A 123 9.07 6.39 13.14
CA LEU A 123 8.52 6.64 14.47
C LEU A 123 9.59 6.42 15.55
N PRO A 124 9.59 7.23 16.62
CA PRO A 124 10.49 7.04 17.76
C PRO A 124 10.37 5.62 18.31
N ARG A 125 11.51 5.02 18.67
CA ARG A 125 11.51 3.72 19.35
C ARG A 125 11.22 3.96 20.83
N GLU A 126 10.46 3.08 21.48
CA GLU A 126 10.15 3.20 22.91
C GLU A 126 11.40 3.31 23.81
N THR A 127 12.56 2.85 23.33
CA THR A 127 13.85 2.98 24.00
C THR A 127 14.46 4.39 24.00
N ASP A 128 13.98 5.30 23.14
CA ASP A 128 14.50 6.69 23.05
C ASP A 128 13.86 7.64 24.08
N ASN A 129 12.78 7.22 24.77
CA ASN A 129 12.10 8.01 25.80
C ASN A 129 12.60 7.71 27.24
N ALA A 130 13.70 6.96 27.38
CA ALA A 130 14.29 6.60 28.68
C ALA A 130 15.57 7.39 29.03
N ARG A 131 15.76 8.59 28.45
CA ARG A 131 16.88 9.49 28.79
C ARG A 131 16.41 10.90 29.09
#